data_AF-A0A922EJ93-F1
#
_entry.id   AF-A0A922EJ93-F1
#
_cell.length_a   1.000
_cell.length_b   1.000
_cell.length_c   1.000
_cell.angle_alpha   90.00
_cell.angle_beta   90.00
_cell.angle_gamma   90.00
#
_symmetry.space_group_name_H-M   'P 1'
#
loop_
_entity.id
_entity.type
_entity.pdbx_description
1 polymer ?
#
loop_
_entity_poly.entity_id
_entity_poly.type
_entity_poly.pdbx_seq_one_letter_code
_entity_poly.pdbx_strand_id
1 'polypeptide(L)'
;MGESSDSVSVDIDIVSFGGKECMVRTSKGSVSVFICGDQEKPALITYPDVALNYMSCFQGLFFCPDATSLLLHNFCIYHIDAPGHEVGADVISSDAPLPSVDDLADQVAEVLDFFGLKEFCAWV
;
A
#
# COMPACT_ATOMS: atom_id res chain seq x y z
N MET A 1 43.68 -14.35 -1.71
CA MET A 1 42.68 -14.56 -2.76
C MET A 1 41.47 -15.18 -2.09
N GLY A 2 40.32 -14.52 -2.17
CA GLY A 2 39.13 -14.81 -1.37
C GLY A 2 38.61 -13.52 -0.75
N GLU A 3 38.27 -12.58 -1.63
CA GLU A 3 37.71 -11.28 -1.30
C GLU A 3 36.42 -11.37 -0.46
N SER A 4 36.35 -10.44 0.49
CA SER A 4 35.19 -10.11 1.32
C SER A 4 33.95 -9.94 0.45
N SER A 5 32.93 -10.78 0.67
CA SER A 5 31.58 -10.47 0.23
C SER A 5 30.94 -9.58 1.29
N ASP A 6 31.36 -8.32 1.31
CA ASP A 6 30.64 -7.25 2.01
C ASP A 6 29.28 -7.13 1.34
N SER A 7 28.30 -7.78 1.96
CA SER A 7 26.91 -7.64 1.57
C SER A 7 26.52 -6.23 1.99
N VAL A 8 26.49 -5.31 1.04
CA VAL A 8 25.82 -4.03 1.21
C VAL A 8 24.34 -4.32 1.42
N SER A 9 23.91 -4.33 2.68
CA SER A 9 22.51 -4.10 3.00
C SER A 9 22.21 -2.73 2.43
N VAL A 10 21.46 -2.72 1.33
CA VAL A 10 20.79 -1.50 0.90
C VAL A 10 19.79 -1.25 2.02
N ASP A 11 20.21 -0.45 2.99
CA ASP A 11 19.29 0.32 3.82
C ASP A 11 18.47 1.08 2.79
N ILE A 12 17.31 0.51 2.44
CA ILE A 12 16.21 1.31 1.96
C ILE A 12 15.94 2.19 3.16
N ASP A 13 16.63 3.34 3.19
CA ASP A 13 16.14 4.53 3.84
C ASP A 13 14.74 4.66 3.29
N ILE A 14 13.78 4.10 4.04
CA ILE A 14 12.36 4.25 3.83
C ILE A 14 12.24 5.75 3.72
N VAL A 15 12.06 6.22 2.50
CA VAL A 15 11.78 7.62 2.22
C VAL A 15 10.66 7.91 3.18
N SER A 16 11.00 8.70 4.21
CA SER A 16 10.10 8.95 5.31
C SER A 16 9.02 9.85 4.74
N PHE A 17 8.08 9.27 4.02
CA PHE A 17 7.04 9.95 3.24
C PHE A 17 6.03 10.67 4.13
N GLY A 18 6.35 10.86 5.42
CA GLY A 18 5.47 11.43 6.43
C GLY A 18 4.16 10.64 6.57
N GLY A 19 4.14 9.40 6.08
CA GLY A 19 2.91 8.62 6.00
C GLY A 19 2.59 7.88 7.30
N LYS A 20 1.31 7.54 7.45
CA LYS A 20 0.78 6.77 8.58
C LYS A 20 0.19 5.45 8.09
N GLU A 21 0.54 4.37 8.74
CA GLU A 21 -0.12 3.08 8.54
C GLU A 21 -1.39 3.01 9.39
N CYS A 22 -2.46 2.46 8.82
CA CYS A 22 -3.75 2.28 9.46
C CYS A 22 -4.31 0.91 9.10
N MET A 23 -4.66 0.13 10.11
CA MET A 23 -5.33 -1.15 9.92
C MET A 23 -6.85 -0.95 9.89
N VAL A 24 -7.48 -1.29 8.77
CA VAL A 24 -8.93 -1.21 8.59
C VAL A 24 -9.54 -2.59 8.75
N ARG A 25 -10.57 -2.71 9.60
CA ARG A 25 -11.34 -3.94 9.77
C ARG A 25 -12.44 -3.99 8.72
N THR A 26 -12.43 -5.03 7.89
CA THR A 26 -13.44 -5.29 6.86
C THR A 26 -14.21 -6.57 7.17
N SER A 27 -15.29 -6.83 6.44
CA SER A 27 -16.09 -8.06 6.55
C SER A 27 -15.31 -9.34 6.21
N LYS A 28 -14.20 -9.22 5.46
CA LYS A 28 -13.35 -10.34 5.00
C LYS A 28 -11.99 -10.40 5.68
N GLY A 29 -11.77 -9.62 6.74
CA GLY A 29 -10.51 -9.57 7.49
C GLY A 29 -9.98 -8.15 7.68
N SER A 30 -8.79 -8.03 8.24
CA SER A 30 -8.11 -6.74 8.34
C SER A 30 -7.31 -6.47 7.07
N VAL A 31 -7.23 -5.20 6.69
CA VAL A 31 -6.46 -4.72 5.54
C VAL A 31 -5.53 -3.60 6.03
N SER A 32 -4.25 -3.63 5.65
CA SER A 32 -3.32 -2.54 5.95
C SER A 32 -3.45 -1.43 4.91
N VAL A 33 -3.50 -0.19 5.37
CA VAL A 33 -3.56 1.00 4.52
C VAL A 33 -2.47 1.98 4.93
N PHE A 34 -1.53 2.24 4.04
CA PHE A 34 -0.52 3.28 4.23
C PHE A 34 -0.98 4.58 3.58
N ILE A 35 -1.04 5.66 4.36
CA ILE A 35 -1.59 6.94 3.94
C ILE A 35 -0.47 7.96 3.88
N CYS A 36 -0.30 8.64 2.75
CA CYS A 36 0.70 9.69 2.59
C CYS A 36 0.11 10.97 1.96
N GLY A 37 0.65 12.12 2.36
CA GLY A 37 0.16 13.43 1.94
C GLY A 37 -0.93 14.02 2.84
N ASP A 38 -1.62 15.03 2.31
CA ASP A 38 -2.57 15.86 3.05
C ASP A 38 -4.02 15.41 2.81
N GLN A 39 -4.70 14.95 3.87
CA GLN A 39 -6.06 14.39 3.82
C GLN A 39 -7.13 15.41 3.42
N GLU A 40 -6.82 16.71 3.34
CA GLU A 40 -7.73 17.72 2.77
C GLU A 40 -7.76 17.70 1.23
N LYS A 41 -6.81 17.00 0.59
CA LYS A 41 -6.70 16.88 -0.87
C LYS A 41 -7.52 15.70 -1.42
N PRO A 42 -7.83 15.69 -2.73
CA PRO A 42 -8.48 14.56 -3.38
C PRO A 42 -7.76 13.24 -3.13
N ALA A 43 -8.52 12.16 -2.95
CA ALA A 43 -7.96 10.84 -2.68
C ALA A 43 -7.47 10.16 -3.96
N LEU A 44 -6.26 9.61 -3.90
CA LEU A 44 -5.72 8.66 -4.87
C LEU A 44 -5.54 7.31 -4.17
N ILE A 45 -6.30 6.32 -4.60
CA ILE A 45 -6.22 4.96 -4.09
C ILE A 45 -5.24 4.18 -4.96
N THR A 46 -4.41 3.36 -4.34
CA THR A 46 -3.59 2.40 -5.07
C THR A 46 -3.79 1.01 -4.50
N TYR A 47 -3.89 0.03 -5.39
CA TYR A 47 -3.96 -1.38 -5.04
C TYR A 47 -2.89 -2.13 -5.84
N PRO A 48 -1.91 -2.79 -5.19
CA PRO A 48 -0.80 -3.46 -5.87
C PRO A 48 -1.23 -4.66 -6.72
N ASP A 49 -0.43 -4.97 -7.73
CA ASP A 49 -0.56 -6.21 -8.51
C ASP A 49 -0.19 -7.45 -7.68
N VAL A 50 -0.58 -8.62 -8.16
CA VAL A 50 -0.39 -9.92 -7.50
C VAL A 50 1.07 -10.15 -7.15
N ALA A 51 1.31 -10.66 -5.93
CA ALA A 51 2.63 -10.93 -5.37
C ALA A 51 3.51 -9.70 -5.11
N LEU A 52 2.95 -8.49 -5.25
CA LEU A 52 3.60 -7.24 -4.89
C LEU A 52 2.86 -6.59 -3.72
N ASN A 53 3.53 -5.66 -3.06
CA ASN A 53 2.94 -4.75 -2.09
C ASN A 53 3.11 -3.31 -2.60
N TYR A 54 2.56 -2.33 -1.89
CA TYR A 54 2.61 -0.95 -2.39
C TYR A 54 4.05 -0.44 -2.61
N MET A 55 4.99 -0.87 -1.75
CA MET A 55 6.39 -0.46 -1.87
C MET A 55 7.01 -1.01 -3.14
N SER A 56 6.84 -2.30 -3.44
CA SER A 56 7.45 -2.93 -4.62
C SER A 56 6.72 -2.59 -5.92
N CYS A 57 5.39 -2.45 -5.88
CA CYS A 57 4.56 -2.14 -7.05
C CYS A 57 4.75 -0.69 -7.52
N PHE A 58 4.75 0.27 -6.59
CA PHE A 58 4.80 1.69 -6.93
C PHE A 58 6.18 2.32 -6.70
N GLN A 59 7.21 1.50 -6.44
CA GLN A 59 8.58 1.96 -6.18
C GLN A 59 9.06 2.96 -7.24
N GLY A 60 8.94 2.61 -8.53
CA GLY A 60 9.44 3.45 -9.62
C GLY A 60 8.79 4.83 -9.69
N LEU A 61 7.54 4.92 -9.25
CA LEU A 61 6.79 6.17 -9.19
C LEU A 61 7.25 7.03 -8.01
N PHE A 62 7.40 6.43 -6.82
CA PHE A 62 7.72 7.15 -5.59
C PHE A 62 9.20 7.47 -5.43
N PHE A 63 10.10 6.73 -6.09
CA PHE A 63 11.54 7.01 -6.06
C PHE A 63 11.96 8.15 -7.00
N CYS A 64 11.08 8.63 -7.88
CA CYS A 64 11.32 9.84 -8.67
C CYS A 64 10.84 11.06 -7.87
N PRO A 65 11.74 11.92 -7.33
CA PRO A 65 11.34 13.01 -6.43
C PRO A 65 10.34 13.98 -7.06
N ASP A 66 10.49 14.24 -8.37
CA ASP A 66 9.61 15.14 -9.12
C ASP A 66 8.20 14.56 -9.25
N ALA A 67 8.09 13.27 -9.63
CA ALA A 67 6.79 12.60 -9.75
C ALA A 67 6.10 12.53 -8.39
N THR A 68 6.82 12.14 -7.35
CA THR A 68 6.28 12.05 -6.00
C THR A 68 5.84 13.39 -5.45
N SER A 69 6.66 14.43 -5.66
CA SER A 69 6.32 15.79 -5.26
C SER A 69 5.04 16.25 -5.96
N LEU A 70 4.91 16.02 -7.27
CA LEU A 70 3.70 16.33 -8.01
C LEU A 70 2.47 15.56 -7.52
N LEU A 71 2.62 14.28 -7.17
CA LEU A 71 1.52 13.47 -6.66
C LEU A 71 1.07 13.93 -5.28
N LEU A 72 1.99 14.06 -4.31
CA LEU A 72 1.69 14.48 -2.94
C LEU A 72 1.28 15.96 -2.87
N HIS A 73 1.66 16.76 -3.86
CA HIS A 73 1.16 18.13 -4.01
C HIS A 73 -0.32 18.15 -4.39
N ASN A 74 -0.80 17.20 -5.20
CA ASN A 74 -2.16 17.23 -5.75
C ASN A 74 -3.14 16.27 -5.05
N PHE A 75 -2.65 15.22 -4.40
CA PHE A 75 -3.46 14.14 -3.84
C PHE A 75 -3.04 13.75 -2.43
N CYS A 76 -3.99 13.17 -1.68
CA CYS A 76 -3.71 12.28 -0.57
C CYS A 76 -3.73 10.85 -1.08
N ILE A 77 -2.67 10.08 -0.87
CA ILE A 77 -2.55 8.74 -1.43
C ILE A 77 -2.82 7.71 -0.34
N TYR A 78 -3.66 6.73 -0.66
CA TYR A 78 -4.02 5.61 0.19
C TYR A 78 -3.56 4.32 -0.50
N HIS A 79 -2.46 3.77 0.00
CA HIS A 79 -1.91 2.50 -0.43
C HIS A 79 -2.58 1.37 0.33
N ILE A 80 -3.39 0.56 -0.35
CA ILE A 80 -4.08 -0.58 0.24
C ILE A 80 -3.26 -1.82 -0.07
N ASP A 81 -2.71 -2.49 0.93
CA ASP A 81 -2.07 -3.80 0.73
C ASP A 81 -3.13 -4.89 0.72
N ALA A 82 -3.07 -5.79 -0.26
CA ALA A 82 -3.92 -6.97 -0.27
C ALA A 82 -3.66 -7.82 1.00
N PRO A 83 -4.68 -8.52 1.53
CA PRO A 83 -4.49 -9.35 2.72
C PRO A 83 -3.31 -10.32 2.57
N GLY A 84 -2.39 -10.33 3.55
CA GLY A 84 -1.20 -11.18 3.55
C GLY A 84 -0.03 -10.65 2.72
N HIS A 85 -0.17 -9.49 2.07
CA HIS A 85 0.90 -8.85 1.28
C HIS A 85 1.56 -7.69 2.04
N GLU A 86 1.00 -7.30 3.19
CA GLU A 86 1.60 -6.32 4.07
C GLU A 86 2.97 -6.78 4.61
N VAL A 87 3.81 -5.82 4.96
CA VAL A 87 5.15 -6.12 5.48
C VAL A 87 5.04 -6.83 6.83
N GLY A 88 5.57 -8.04 6.91
CA GLY A 88 5.53 -8.85 8.14
C GLY A 88 4.23 -9.64 8.31
N ALA A 89 3.43 -9.79 7.25
CA ALA A 89 2.25 -10.66 7.27
C ALA A 89 2.58 -12.09 7.71
N ASP A 90 1.69 -12.68 8.51
CA ASP A 90 1.75 -14.09 8.86
C ASP A 90 1.34 -14.97 7.67
N VAL A 91 1.78 -16.22 7.68
CA VAL A 91 1.37 -17.21 6.68
C VAL A 91 -0.13 -17.44 6.79
N ILE A 92 -0.85 -17.21 5.69
CA ILE A 92 -2.28 -17.52 5.59
C ILE A 92 -2.49 -19.02 5.79
N SER A 93 -3.37 -19.38 6.73
CA SER A 93 -3.72 -20.78 6.98
C SER A 93 -4.30 -21.43 5.74
N SER A 94 -3.87 -22.66 5.42
CA SER A 94 -4.39 -23.43 4.27
C SER A 94 -5.87 -23.76 4.39
N ASP A 95 -6.43 -23.71 5.60
CA ASP A 95 -7.86 -23.95 5.87
C ASP A 95 -8.70 -22.66 5.78
N ALA A 96 -8.05 -21.50 5.65
CA ALA A 96 -8.76 -20.24 5.51
C ALA A 96 -9.34 -20.10 4.09
N PRO A 97 -10.61 -19.69 3.95
CA PRO A 97 -11.15 -19.40 2.63
C PRO A 97 -10.39 -18.24 2.00
N LEU A 98 -9.85 -18.46 0.80
CA LEU A 98 -9.22 -17.40 0.02
C LEU A 98 -10.29 -16.44 -0.51
N PRO A 99 -10.08 -15.11 -0.41
CA PRO A 99 -11.02 -14.14 -0.96
C PRO A 99 -11.04 -14.24 -2.49
N SER A 100 -12.24 -14.11 -3.07
CA SER A 100 -12.40 -13.90 -4.51
C SER A 100 -12.04 -12.47 -4.90
N VAL A 101 -11.92 -12.19 -6.20
CA VAL A 101 -11.67 -10.82 -6.69
C VAL A 101 -12.82 -9.88 -6.30
N ASP A 102 -14.06 -10.36 -6.33
CA ASP A 102 -15.21 -9.58 -5.87
C ASP A 102 -15.11 -9.29 -4.35
N ASP A 103 -14.68 -10.26 -3.54
CA ASP A 103 -14.44 -10.04 -2.11
C ASP A 103 -13.34 -8.99 -1.88
N LEU A 104 -12.26 -9.02 -2.66
CA LEU A 104 -11.18 -8.02 -2.57
C LEU A 104 -11.68 -6.62 -2.97
N ALA A 105 -12.52 -6.52 -4.00
CA ALA A 105 -13.13 -5.25 -4.40
C ALA A 105 -14.09 -4.70 -3.32
N ASP A 106 -14.87 -5.57 -2.68
CA ASP A 106 -15.74 -5.21 -1.55
C ASP A 106 -14.90 -4.70 -0.37
N GLN A 107 -13.74 -5.31 -0.08
CA GLN A 107 -12.83 -4.80 0.95
C GLN A 107 -12.32 -3.40 0.64
N VAL A 108 -11.98 -3.11 -0.63
CA VAL A 108 -11.59 -1.75 -1.04
C VAL A 108 -12.74 -0.79 -0.80
N ALA A 109 -13.98 -1.16 -1.14
CA ALA A 109 -15.14 -0.32 -0.86
C ALA A 109 -15.32 -0.04 0.65
N GLU A 110 -15.16 -1.04 1.51
CA GLU A 110 -15.21 -0.87 2.97
C GLU A 110 -14.10 0.06 3.49
N VAL A 111 -12.91 0.03 2.88
CA VAL A 111 -11.81 0.96 3.19
C VAL A 111 -12.19 2.40 2.82
N LEU A 112 -12.80 2.61 1.65
CA LEU A 112 -13.26 3.94 1.23
C LEU A 112 -14.31 4.50 2.19
N ASP A 113 -15.26 3.65 2.60
CA ASP A 113 -16.30 4.02 3.58
C ASP A 113 -15.70 4.36 4.95
N PHE A 114 -14.70 3.58 5.41
CA PHE A 114 -14.01 3.84 6.68
C PHE A 114 -13.34 5.23 6.71
N PHE A 115 -12.72 5.64 5.59
CA PHE A 115 -12.11 6.96 5.46
C PHE A 115 -13.07 8.07 5.01
N GLY A 116 -14.34 7.74 4.71
CA GLY A 116 -15.34 8.69 4.24
C GLY A 116 -15.05 9.27 2.84
N LEU A 117 -14.35 8.51 1.99
CA LEU A 117 -13.91 8.95 0.66
C LEU A 117 -15.03 8.79 -0.37
N LYS A 118 -15.62 9.91 -0.78
CA LYS A 118 -16.74 9.92 -1.76
C LYS A 118 -16.30 10.03 -3.21
N GLU A 119 -15.16 10.70 -3.43
CA GLU A 119 -14.57 10.92 -4.74
C GLU A 119 -13.10 10.55 -4.65
N PHE A 120 -12.65 9.72 -5.57
CA PHE A 120 -11.27 9.24 -5.61
C PHE A 120 -10.88 8.87 -7.03
N CYS A 121 -9.58 8.96 -7.30
CA CYS A 121 -8.95 8.27 -8.43
C CYS A 121 -8.40 6.95 -7.92
N ALA A 122 -8.46 5.88 -8.72
CA ALA A 122 -7.86 4.59 -8.36
C ALA A 122 -6.84 4.15 -9.40
N TRP A 123 -5.67 3.73 -8.94
CA TRP A 123 -4.64 3.07 -9.72
C TRP A 123 -4.49 1.62 -9.24
N VAL A 124 -4.90 0.70 -10.10
CA VAL A 124 -4.85 -0.76 -9.93
C VAL A 124 -3.88 -1.31 -10.97
#